data_AF-A0A819U086-F1
#
_entry.id   AF-A0A819U086-F1
#
_cell.length_a   1.000
_cell.length_b   1.000
_cell.length_c   1.000
_cell.angle_alpha   90.00
_cell.angle_beta   90.00
_cell.angle_gamma   90.00
#
_symmetry.space_group_name_H-M   'P 1'
#
loop_
_entity.id
_entity.type
_entity.pdbx_description
1 polymer ?
#
loop_
_entity_poly.entity_id
_entity_poly.type
_entity_poly.pdbx_seq_one_letter_code
_entity_poly.pdbx_strand_id
1 'polypeptide(L)'
;MVRVFVSSTSTDTLGERDSLIENIFPKLKDYCRQQYGLEFQYADMRWGIQTESTNNHGEAATCLKEIELCKKYSVATNFVVLLSHRYGSRPIPAQIRASLFELLKDTVLNELNELKDGDLLTQWYKLDTNCIPPAYILQNISSILPNFLSENTDKIKQADKEWKKISNRLRISLRQAVELCLQREQITESDYDEFFISITEKEIINGILSAKDANERTLCFLREIVDIRDH
;
A
#
# COMPACT_ATOMS: atom_id res chain seq x y z
N MET A 1 -17.21 20.29 3.73
CA MET A 1 -17.38 19.00 4.44
C MET A 1 -16.15 18.72 5.29
N VAL A 2 -16.26 17.88 6.32
CA VAL A 2 -15.12 17.29 7.02
C VAL A 2 -14.90 15.89 6.46
N ARG A 3 -13.71 15.59 5.93
CA ARG A 3 -13.39 14.30 5.32
C ARG A 3 -12.02 13.87 5.81
N VAL A 4 -11.97 12.73 6.51
CA VAL A 4 -10.77 12.28 7.20
C VAL A 4 -10.27 10.96 6.60
N PHE A 5 -9.02 10.91 6.18
CA PHE A 5 -8.35 9.63 5.89
C PHE A 5 -7.85 9.01 7.19
N VAL A 6 -8.18 7.73 7.42
CA VAL A 6 -7.72 6.98 8.58
C VAL A 6 -6.65 5.98 8.14
N SER A 7 -5.40 6.27 8.50
CA SER A 7 -4.26 5.39 8.29
C SER A 7 -4.02 4.53 9.54
N SER A 8 -3.93 3.22 9.36
CA SER A 8 -3.50 2.31 10.43
C SER A 8 -2.93 1.01 9.86
N THR A 9 -2.20 0.29 10.69
CA THR A 9 -1.92 -1.12 10.44
C THR A 9 -3.12 -1.98 10.81
N SER A 10 -3.20 -3.19 10.24
CA SER A 10 -4.46 -3.96 10.18
C SER A 10 -4.74 -4.84 11.41
N THR A 11 -3.80 -5.01 12.35
CA THR A 11 -3.97 -6.02 13.43
C THR A 11 -3.69 -5.52 14.83
N ASP A 12 -2.80 -4.55 15.00
CA ASP A 12 -2.35 -4.02 16.29
C ASP A 12 -3.07 -2.75 16.73
N THR A 13 -3.96 -2.22 15.90
CA THR A 13 -4.82 -1.07 16.21
C THR A 13 -6.31 -1.36 15.97
N LEU A 14 -6.71 -2.64 15.97
CA LEU A 14 -8.09 -3.06 15.66
C LEU A 14 -9.10 -2.45 16.64
N GLY A 15 -8.85 -2.56 17.95
CA GLY A 15 -9.79 -2.05 18.96
C GLY A 15 -9.96 -0.53 18.92
N GLU A 16 -8.87 0.21 18.70
CA GLU A 16 -8.89 1.67 18.55
C GLU A 16 -9.69 2.08 17.32
N ARG A 17 -9.48 1.37 16.21
CA ARG A 17 -10.16 1.61 14.94
C ARG A 17 -11.64 1.27 14.99
N ASP A 18 -12.00 0.11 15.56
CA ASP A 18 -13.40 -0.29 15.76
C ASP A 18 -14.12 0.73 16.64
N SER A 19 -13.48 1.19 17.71
CA SER A 19 -14.02 2.23 18.58
C SER A 19 -14.24 3.56 17.85
N LEU A 20 -13.32 3.97 16.95
CA LEU A 20 -13.51 5.16 16.12
C LEU A 20 -14.78 5.03 15.28
N ILE A 21 -14.98 3.89 14.63
CA ILE A 21 -16.07 3.70 13.66
C ILE A 21 -17.42 3.50 14.35
N GLU A 22 -17.47 2.70 15.41
CA GLU A 22 -18.70 2.38 16.10
C GLU A 22 -19.17 3.49 17.05
N ASN A 23 -18.23 4.18 17.71
CA ASN A 23 -18.57 5.07 18.82
C ASN A 23 -18.28 6.55 18.56
N ILE A 24 -17.22 6.88 17.80
CA ILE A 24 -16.75 8.27 17.65
C ILE A 24 -17.27 8.93 16.37
N PHE A 25 -17.10 8.30 15.20
CA PHE A 25 -17.52 8.86 13.91
C PHE A 25 -19.02 9.14 13.81
N PRO A 26 -19.95 8.33 14.38
CA PRO A 26 -21.35 8.70 14.42
C PRO A 26 -21.61 9.99 15.19
N LYS A 27 -20.95 10.17 16.35
CA LYS A 27 -21.05 11.38 17.17
C LYS A 27 -20.47 12.59 16.45
N LEU A 28 -19.32 12.44 15.79
CA LEU A 28 -18.72 13.51 14.98
C LEU A 28 -19.62 13.90 13.81
N LYS A 29 -20.27 12.94 13.17
CA LYS A 29 -21.23 13.19 12.10
C LYS A 29 -22.42 14.02 12.57
N ASP A 30 -23.00 13.66 13.70
CA ASP A 30 -24.10 14.43 14.29
C ASP A 30 -23.65 15.83 14.72
N TYR A 31 -22.49 15.93 15.37
CA TYR A 31 -21.91 17.20 15.80
C TYR A 31 -21.62 18.15 14.63
N CYS A 32 -20.93 17.68 13.59
CA CYS A 32 -20.62 18.47 12.39
C CYS A 32 -21.90 18.99 11.72
N ARG A 33 -22.92 18.12 11.62
CA ARG A 33 -24.20 18.46 11.01
C ARG A 33 -24.98 19.47 11.84
N GLN A 34 -25.10 19.25 13.15
CA GLN A 34 -25.94 20.08 14.02
C GLN A 34 -25.32 21.45 14.32
N GLN A 35 -24.01 21.49 14.57
CA GLN A 35 -23.33 22.71 15.00
C GLN A 35 -22.86 23.58 13.83
N TYR A 36 -22.48 22.96 12.72
CA TYR A 36 -21.83 23.66 11.61
C TYR A 36 -22.52 23.46 10.26
N GLY A 37 -23.58 22.64 10.17
CA GLY A 37 -24.22 22.30 8.90
C GLY A 37 -23.29 21.55 7.94
N LEU A 38 -22.23 20.91 8.45
CA LEU A 38 -21.21 20.23 7.66
C LEU A 38 -21.47 18.72 7.62
N GLU A 39 -21.27 18.12 6.45
CA GLU A 39 -21.19 16.67 6.32
C GLU A 39 -19.84 16.16 6.85
N PHE A 40 -19.86 15.06 7.62
CA PHE A 40 -18.69 14.31 8.04
C PHE A 40 -18.59 13.01 7.25
N GLN A 41 -17.41 12.74 6.70
CA GLN A 41 -17.06 11.52 5.99
C GLN A 41 -15.70 11.03 6.50
N TYR A 42 -15.50 9.73 6.47
CA TYR A 42 -14.19 9.13 6.73
C TYR A 42 -13.87 8.14 5.61
N ALA A 43 -12.58 8.04 5.30
CA ALA A 43 -12.03 7.09 4.36
C ALA A 43 -11.11 6.14 5.09
N ASP A 44 -11.48 4.87 5.07
CA ASP A 44 -10.73 3.79 5.69
C ASP A 44 -10.63 2.65 4.70
N MET A 45 -9.49 2.58 4.02
CA MET A 45 -9.25 1.64 2.93
C MET A 45 -9.03 0.21 3.43
N ARG A 46 -8.94 -0.01 4.75
CA ARG A 46 -8.74 -1.35 5.33
C ARG A 46 -10.06 -2.06 5.59
N TRP A 47 -11.20 -1.35 5.54
CA TRP A 47 -12.53 -1.97 5.58
C TRP A 47 -13.00 -2.15 4.15
N GLY A 48 -13.07 -3.40 3.69
CA GLY A 48 -13.54 -3.70 2.35
C GLY A 48 -12.50 -3.44 1.27
N ILE A 49 -11.22 -3.83 1.51
CA ILE A 49 -10.28 -4.05 0.41
C ILE A 49 -10.98 -4.98 -0.58
N GLN A 50 -11.37 -4.42 -1.72
CA GLN A 50 -12.14 -5.15 -2.71
C GLN A 50 -11.20 -6.16 -3.35
N THR A 51 -11.69 -7.38 -3.62
CA THR A 51 -10.95 -8.39 -4.39
C THR A 51 -10.36 -7.80 -5.67
N GLU A 52 -11.03 -6.79 -6.24
CA GLU A 52 -10.58 -6.04 -7.41
C GLU A 52 -9.31 -5.20 -7.16
N SER A 53 -9.20 -4.53 -6.01
CA SER A 53 -8.00 -3.76 -5.64
C SER A 53 -6.79 -4.66 -5.45
N THR A 54 -6.98 -5.84 -4.86
CA THR A 54 -5.90 -6.84 -4.76
C THR A 54 -5.58 -7.46 -6.12
N ASN A 55 -6.59 -7.68 -6.95
CA ASN A 55 -6.40 -8.19 -8.30
C ASN A 55 -5.52 -7.27 -9.15
N ASN A 56 -5.70 -5.94 -9.03
CA ASN A 56 -4.97 -4.94 -9.83
C ASN A 56 -3.80 -4.26 -9.10
N HIS A 57 -3.44 -4.71 -7.89
CA HIS A 57 -2.36 -4.16 -7.06
C HIS A 57 -2.52 -2.66 -6.75
N GLY A 58 -3.77 -2.19 -6.75
CA GLY A 58 -4.14 -0.78 -6.69
C GLY A 58 -4.31 -0.23 -5.27
N GLU A 59 -4.06 -1.00 -4.22
CA GLU A 59 -4.37 -0.58 -2.84
C GLU A 59 -3.62 0.70 -2.45
N ALA A 60 -2.31 0.74 -2.68
CA ALA A 60 -1.48 1.90 -2.33
C ALA A 60 -1.90 3.15 -3.14
N ALA A 61 -2.11 3.01 -4.45
CA ALA A 61 -2.54 4.11 -5.30
C ALA A 61 -3.91 4.67 -4.88
N THR A 62 -4.82 3.79 -4.46
CA THR A 62 -6.13 4.18 -3.96
C THR A 62 -6.02 4.95 -2.65
N CYS A 63 -5.21 4.48 -1.70
CA CYS A 63 -4.94 5.20 -0.45
C CYS A 63 -4.38 6.61 -0.72
N LEU A 64 -3.35 6.72 -1.57
CA LEU A 64 -2.71 8.00 -1.87
C LEU A 64 -3.69 8.98 -2.55
N LYS A 65 -4.49 8.51 -3.49
CA LYS A 65 -5.53 9.33 -4.12
C LYS A 65 -6.55 9.83 -3.10
N GLU A 66 -6.95 8.98 -2.18
CA GLU A 66 -7.94 9.32 -1.15
C GLU A 66 -7.39 10.33 -0.12
N ILE A 67 -6.11 10.23 0.24
CA ILE A 67 -5.42 11.23 1.05
C ILE A 67 -5.47 12.60 0.37
N GLU A 68 -5.16 12.68 -0.92
CA GLU A 68 -5.22 13.94 -1.68
C GLU A 68 -6.64 14.52 -1.75
N LEU A 69 -7.67 13.67 -1.88
CA LEU A 69 -9.06 14.12 -1.82
C LEU A 69 -9.43 14.68 -0.44
N CYS A 70 -8.99 14.03 0.65
CA CYS A 70 -9.22 14.51 2.01
C CYS A 70 -8.56 15.87 2.24
N LYS A 71 -7.30 16.04 1.81
CA LYS A 71 -6.61 17.33 1.88
C LYS A 71 -7.32 18.42 1.09
N LYS A 72 -7.80 18.10 -0.11
CA LYS A 72 -8.43 19.07 -1.02
C LYS A 72 -9.80 19.55 -0.51
N TYR A 73 -10.62 18.65 0.03
CA TYR A 73 -12.03 18.94 0.31
C TYR A 73 -12.37 19.12 1.78
N SER A 74 -11.52 18.65 2.70
CA SER A 74 -11.81 18.78 4.13
C SER A 74 -11.52 20.19 4.64
N VAL A 75 -12.50 20.75 5.34
CA VAL A 75 -12.37 22.08 5.98
C VAL A 75 -11.75 22.02 7.38
N ALA A 76 -11.45 20.83 7.90
CA ALA A 76 -10.90 20.61 9.26
C ALA A 76 -9.79 19.54 9.18
N THR A 77 -9.68 18.68 10.18
CA THR A 77 -8.78 17.51 10.16
C THR A 77 -9.02 16.69 8.89
N ASN A 78 -7.95 16.36 8.17
CA ASN A 78 -8.00 15.61 6.91
C ASN A 78 -7.26 14.26 6.97
N PHE A 79 -6.43 14.04 7.99
CA PHE A 79 -5.65 12.83 8.14
C PHE A 79 -5.51 12.43 9.61
N VAL A 80 -5.78 11.18 9.92
CA VAL A 80 -5.59 10.57 11.24
C VAL A 80 -4.75 9.32 11.06
N VAL A 81 -3.69 9.17 11.85
CA VAL A 81 -2.88 7.95 11.89
C VAL A 81 -2.91 7.31 13.27
N LEU A 82 -3.11 5.99 13.28
CA LEU A 82 -2.95 5.13 14.45
C LEU A 82 -1.69 4.29 14.24
N LEU A 83 -0.65 4.51 15.05
CA LEU A 83 0.60 3.75 14.99
C LEU A 83 0.83 2.93 16.25
N SER A 84 1.36 1.74 16.02
CA SER A 84 1.77 0.78 17.06
C SER A 84 3.01 0.04 16.54
N HIS A 85 3.13 -1.27 16.78
CA HIS A 85 4.40 -2.00 16.65
C HIS A 85 4.55 -2.70 15.30
N ARG A 86 3.51 -2.70 14.46
CA ARG A 86 3.57 -3.22 13.10
C ARG A 86 3.99 -2.11 12.15
N TYR A 87 4.95 -2.44 11.30
CA TYR A 87 5.38 -1.54 10.23
C TYR A 87 4.41 -1.51 9.04
N GLY A 88 3.70 -2.62 8.79
CA GLY A 88 2.71 -2.75 7.71
C GLY A 88 3.20 -3.56 6.50
N SER A 89 2.32 -3.70 5.50
CA SER A 89 2.58 -4.47 4.29
C SER A 89 3.52 -3.72 3.35
N ARG A 90 4.45 -4.46 2.73
CA ARG A 90 5.40 -3.97 1.73
C ARG A 90 5.24 -4.79 0.44
N PRO A 91 4.17 -4.52 -0.34
CA PRO A 91 3.90 -5.26 -1.56
C PRO A 91 4.99 -5.00 -2.60
N ILE A 92 5.09 -5.89 -3.59
CA ILE A 92 5.87 -5.60 -4.80
C ILE A 92 5.27 -4.39 -5.52
N PRO A 93 6.08 -3.51 -6.13
CA PRO A 93 5.55 -2.34 -6.82
C PRO A 93 4.64 -2.73 -7.98
N ALA A 94 3.46 -2.12 -8.07
CA ALA A 94 2.54 -2.31 -9.20
C ALA A 94 3.11 -1.76 -10.52
N GLN A 95 4.02 -0.80 -10.43
CA GLN A 95 4.70 -0.16 -11.55
C GLN A 95 6.16 0.04 -11.19
N ILE A 96 7.05 -0.27 -12.14
CA ILE A 96 8.50 -0.05 -12.02
C ILE A 96 8.97 0.66 -13.29
N ARG A 97 9.69 1.77 -13.15
CA ARG A 97 10.26 2.50 -14.30
C ARG A 97 11.09 1.56 -15.18
N ALA A 98 10.95 1.66 -16.51
CA ALA A 98 11.49 0.65 -17.41
C ALA A 98 13.00 0.44 -17.27
N SER A 99 13.77 1.53 -17.17
CA SER A 99 15.21 1.44 -16.97
C SER A 99 15.60 0.73 -15.67
N LEU A 100 14.82 0.90 -14.61
CA LEU A 100 15.06 0.23 -13.32
C LEU A 100 14.67 -1.25 -13.43
N PHE A 101 13.53 -1.56 -14.03
CA PHE A 101 13.08 -2.95 -14.19
C PHE A 101 14.06 -3.79 -15.01
N GLU A 102 14.56 -3.26 -16.14
CA GLU A 102 15.53 -3.97 -16.98
C GLU A 102 16.82 -4.24 -16.21
N LEU A 103 17.34 -3.25 -15.49
CA LEU A 103 18.52 -3.41 -14.63
C LEU A 103 18.30 -4.52 -13.59
N LEU A 104 17.19 -4.46 -12.85
CA LEU A 104 16.88 -5.46 -11.81
C LEU A 104 16.71 -6.87 -12.40
N LYS A 105 16.03 -6.99 -13.54
CA LYS A 105 15.85 -8.27 -14.24
C LYS A 105 17.20 -8.86 -14.68
N ASP A 106 18.08 -8.04 -15.25
CA ASP A 106 19.41 -8.48 -15.67
C ASP A 106 20.26 -8.94 -14.47
N THR A 107 20.16 -8.24 -13.34
CA THR A 107 20.80 -8.65 -12.08
C THR A 107 20.26 -9.99 -11.58
N VAL A 108 18.93 -10.21 -11.60
CA VAL A 108 18.33 -11.50 -11.22
C VAL A 108 18.80 -12.65 -12.12
N LEU A 109 18.82 -12.43 -13.44
CA LEU A 109 19.19 -13.46 -14.41
C LEU A 109 20.68 -13.82 -14.36
N ASN A 110 21.56 -12.81 -14.37
CA ASN A 110 22.99 -13.02 -14.59
C ASN A 110 23.78 -13.21 -13.30
N GLU A 111 23.30 -12.68 -12.18
CA GLU A 111 24.11 -12.58 -10.97
C GLU A 111 23.58 -13.41 -9.81
N LEU A 112 22.26 -13.40 -9.62
CA LEU A 112 21.62 -14.27 -8.63
C LEU A 112 21.48 -15.71 -9.16
N ASN A 113 21.68 -15.92 -10.47
CA ASN A 113 21.51 -17.20 -11.17
C ASN A 113 20.12 -17.82 -10.94
N GLU A 114 19.10 -16.95 -10.80
CA GLU A 114 17.71 -17.31 -10.56
C GLU A 114 16.92 -17.28 -11.88
N LEU A 115 17.33 -18.10 -12.85
CA LEU A 115 16.70 -18.13 -14.19
C LEU A 115 15.16 -18.27 -14.13
N LYS A 116 14.67 -19.10 -13.20
CA LYS A 116 13.23 -19.32 -12.99
C LYS A 116 12.50 -18.10 -12.44
N ASP A 117 13.19 -17.19 -11.76
CA ASP A 117 12.59 -15.96 -11.23
C ASP A 117 12.66 -14.81 -12.25
N GLY A 118 13.69 -14.78 -13.12
CA GLY A 118 13.70 -13.88 -14.27
C GLY A 118 12.57 -14.15 -15.28
N ASP A 119 12.24 -15.43 -15.51
CA ASP A 119 11.06 -15.81 -16.31
C ASP A 119 9.75 -15.34 -15.64
N LEU A 120 9.65 -15.46 -14.32
CA LEU A 120 8.49 -14.96 -13.57
C LEU A 120 8.35 -13.44 -13.68
N LEU A 121 9.45 -12.70 -13.58
CA LEU A 121 9.45 -11.24 -13.76
C LEU A 121 8.90 -10.87 -15.14
N THR A 122 9.38 -11.53 -16.19
CA THR A 122 8.93 -11.28 -17.57
C THR A 122 7.48 -11.71 -17.80
N GLN A 123 7.01 -12.76 -17.10
CA GLN A 123 5.62 -13.20 -17.15
C GLN A 123 4.68 -12.17 -16.50
N TRP A 124 5.04 -11.67 -15.32
CA TRP A 124 4.17 -10.88 -14.45
C TRP A 124 4.27 -9.37 -14.67
N TYR A 125 5.36 -8.86 -15.24
CA TYR A 125 5.51 -7.45 -15.56
C TYR A 125 5.53 -7.26 -17.08
N LYS A 126 4.71 -6.33 -17.60
CA LYS A 126 4.67 -6.00 -19.03
C LYS A 126 4.98 -4.53 -19.26
N LEU A 127 5.79 -4.27 -20.27
CA LEU A 127 6.18 -2.93 -20.67
C LEU A 127 4.95 -2.16 -21.20
N ASP A 128 4.66 -1.03 -20.57
CA ASP A 128 3.77 -0.01 -21.08
C ASP A 128 4.60 1.19 -21.57
N THR A 129 4.56 1.42 -22.88
CA THR A 129 5.25 2.54 -23.54
C THR A 129 4.41 3.82 -23.58
N ASN A 130 3.14 3.75 -23.15
CA ASN A 130 2.28 4.94 -23.01
C ASN A 130 2.55 5.70 -21.71
N CYS A 131 3.20 5.06 -20.73
CA CYS A 131 3.72 5.73 -19.55
C CYS A 131 4.91 6.64 -19.93
N ILE A 132 4.98 7.81 -19.31
CA ILE A 132 6.09 8.76 -19.50
C ILE A 132 6.72 9.03 -18.12
N PRO A 133 7.93 8.51 -17.83
CA PRO A 133 8.72 7.60 -18.67
C PRO A 133 8.08 6.19 -18.79
N PRO A 134 8.48 5.38 -19.81
CA PRO A 134 7.99 4.01 -19.95
C PRO A 134 8.20 3.19 -18.68
N ALA A 135 7.26 2.28 -18.40
CA ALA A 135 7.26 1.51 -17.17
C ALA A 135 6.77 0.09 -17.39
N TYR A 136 7.26 -0.83 -16.56
CA TYR A 136 6.75 -2.18 -16.46
C TYR A 136 5.62 -2.23 -15.43
N ILE A 137 4.47 -2.73 -15.87
CA ILE A 137 3.24 -2.83 -15.06
C ILE A 137 3.04 -4.27 -14.61
N LEU A 138 2.86 -4.46 -13.31
CA LEU A 138 2.48 -5.75 -12.73
C LEU A 138 1.07 -6.12 -13.20
N GLN A 139 0.95 -7.27 -13.84
CA GLN A 139 -0.30 -7.72 -14.43
C GLN A 139 -1.33 -8.10 -13.37
N ASN A 140 -2.60 -7.92 -13.70
CA ASN A 140 -3.70 -8.35 -12.83
C ASN A 140 -3.56 -9.83 -12.48
N ILE A 141 -3.81 -10.19 -11.22
CA ILE A 141 -3.68 -11.58 -10.76
C ILE A 141 -4.53 -12.52 -11.63
N SER A 142 -5.77 -12.13 -11.93
CA SER A 142 -6.70 -12.90 -12.75
C SER A 142 -6.30 -13.05 -14.22
N SER A 143 -5.39 -12.22 -14.74
CA SER A 143 -4.89 -12.36 -16.12
C SER A 143 -4.01 -13.60 -16.29
N ILE A 144 -3.33 -14.03 -15.22
CA ILE A 144 -2.45 -15.19 -15.19
C ILE A 144 -3.06 -16.34 -14.39
N LEU A 145 -3.81 -16.02 -13.33
CA LEU A 145 -4.54 -16.95 -12.46
C LEU A 145 -6.06 -16.69 -12.56
N PRO A 146 -6.76 -17.14 -13.62
CA PRO A 146 -8.17 -16.81 -13.87
C PRO A 146 -9.12 -17.16 -12.71
N ASN A 147 -8.77 -18.20 -11.95
CA ASN A 147 -9.55 -18.65 -10.79
C ASN A 147 -9.53 -17.67 -9.61
N PHE A 148 -8.71 -16.62 -9.64
CA PHE A 148 -8.64 -15.60 -8.59
C PHE A 148 -9.95 -14.80 -8.44
N LEU A 149 -10.70 -14.64 -9.54
CA LEU A 149 -12.02 -13.98 -9.57
C LEU A 149 -13.17 -14.97 -9.85
N SER A 150 -12.97 -16.26 -9.55
CA SER A 150 -13.99 -17.30 -9.73
C SER A 150 -15.14 -17.13 -8.73
N GLU A 151 -16.35 -17.59 -9.09
CA GLU A 151 -17.48 -17.68 -8.14
C GLU A 151 -17.30 -18.83 -7.12
N ASN A 152 -16.49 -19.83 -7.46
CA ASN A 152 -16.19 -20.95 -6.59
C ASN A 152 -15.13 -20.58 -5.54
N THR A 153 -15.52 -20.63 -4.27
CA THR A 153 -14.70 -20.30 -3.09
C THR A 153 -13.41 -21.11 -2.98
N ASP A 154 -13.43 -22.40 -3.30
CA ASP A 154 -12.24 -23.26 -3.20
C ASP A 154 -11.22 -22.93 -4.28
N LYS A 155 -11.70 -22.62 -5.50
CA LYS A 155 -10.86 -22.14 -6.59
C LYS A 155 -10.20 -20.80 -6.26
N ILE A 156 -10.93 -19.87 -5.64
CA ILE A 156 -10.38 -18.60 -5.16
C ILE A 156 -9.28 -18.85 -4.14
N LYS A 157 -9.52 -19.68 -3.11
CA LYS A 157 -8.53 -20.00 -2.08
C LYS A 157 -7.27 -20.63 -2.66
N GLN A 158 -7.41 -21.50 -3.65
CA GLN A 158 -6.28 -22.12 -4.33
C GLN A 158 -5.47 -21.08 -5.11
N ALA A 159 -6.15 -20.23 -5.89
CA ALA A 159 -5.51 -19.15 -6.65
C ALA A 159 -4.82 -18.12 -5.74
N ASP A 160 -5.43 -17.74 -4.62
CA ASP A 160 -4.82 -16.86 -3.60
C ASP A 160 -3.57 -17.48 -2.98
N LYS A 161 -3.61 -18.79 -2.66
CA LYS A 161 -2.43 -19.51 -2.15
C LYS A 161 -1.30 -19.55 -3.19
N GLU A 162 -1.65 -19.73 -4.46
CA GLU A 162 -0.69 -19.71 -5.57
C GLU A 162 -0.09 -18.32 -5.77
N TRP A 163 -0.93 -17.28 -5.80
CA TRP A 163 -0.50 -15.89 -5.87
C TRP A 163 0.45 -15.52 -4.73
N LYS A 164 0.13 -15.89 -3.49
CA LYS A 164 1.01 -15.63 -2.33
C LYS A 164 2.40 -16.24 -2.50
N LYS A 165 2.51 -17.43 -3.10
CA LYS A 165 3.80 -18.06 -3.39
C LYS A 165 4.56 -17.28 -4.47
N ILE A 166 3.88 -16.92 -5.57
CA ILE A 166 4.47 -16.20 -6.69
C ILE A 166 4.93 -14.80 -6.24
N SER A 167 4.03 -14.04 -5.61
CA SER A 167 4.30 -12.70 -5.07
C SER A 167 5.48 -12.71 -4.09
N ASN A 168 5.58 -13.73 -3.24
CA ASN A 168 6.71 -13.85 -2.33
C ASN A 168 8.03 -14.11 -3.06
N ARG A 169 8.04 -14.94 -4.11
CA ARG A 169 9.23 -15.17 -4.95
C ARG A 169 9.66 -13.88 -5.65
N LEU A 170 8.74 -13.23 -6.36
CA LEU A 170 8.98 -11.93 -7.02
C LEU A 170 9.55 -10.90 -6.03
N ARG A 171 8.97 -10.82 -4.84
CA ARG A 171 9.41 -9.90 -3.78
C ARG A 171 10.84 -10.19 -3.31
N ILE A 172 11.21 -11.45 -3.14
CA ILE A 172 12.55 -11.84 -2.68
C ILE A 172 13.57 -11.49 -3.76
N SER A 173 13.36 -11.96 -5.00
CA SER A 173 14.31 -11.73 -6.10
C SER A 173 14.49 -10.24 -6.42
N LEU A 174 13.39 -9.46 -6.46
CA LEU A 174 13.47 -8.01 -6.68
C LEU A 174 14.25 -7.31 -5.56
N ARG A 175 14.02 -7.68 -4.30
CA ARG A 175 14.70 -7.04 -3.16
C ARG A 175 16.19 -7.35 -3.13
N GLN A 176 16.57 -8.59 -3.41
CA GLN A 176 17.98 -8.96 -3.52
C GLN A 176 18.68 -8.20 -4.64
N ALA A 177 18.01 -8.07 -5.80
CA ALA A 177 18.53 -7.27 -6.91
C ALA A 177 18.66 -5.79 -6.54
N VAL A 178 17.65 -5.21 -5.89
CA VAL A 178 17.67 -3.81 -5.42
C VAL A 178 18.81 -3.58 -4.42
N GLU A 179 18.99 -4.46 -3.43
CA GLU A 179 20.08 -4.36 -2.47
C GLU A 179 21.45 -4.40 -3.16
N LEU A 180 21.64 -5.31 -4.12
CA LEU A 180 22.89 -5.42 -4.87
C LEU A 180 23.15 -4.21 -5.77
N CYS A 181 22.14 -3.71 -6.47
CA CYS A 181 22.25 -2.51 -7.29
C CYS A 181 22.52 -1.26 -6.46
N LEU A 182 21.94 -1.16 -5.24
CA LEU A 182 22.19 -0.04 -4.34
C LEU A 182 23.64 -0.07 -3.81
N GLN A 183 24.14 -1.24 -3.40
CA GLN A 183 25.53 -1.41 -2.96
C GLN A 183 26.56 -1.02 -4.04
N ARG A 184 26.15 -1.04 -5.31
CA ARG A 184 26.95 -0.68 -6.47
C ARG A 184 26.71 0.73 -6.98
N GLU A 185 25.89 1.51 -6.28
CA GLU A 185 25.55 2.89 -6.65
C GLU A 185 24.90 2.99 -8.04
N GLN A 186 24.21 1.93 -8.50
CA GLN A 186 23.51 1.89 -9.79
C GLN A 186 22.08 2.44 -9.71
N ILE A 187 21.55 2.52 -8.50
CA ILE A 187 20.20 3.03 -8.18
C ILE A 187 20.28 3.99 -6.99
N THR A 188 19.22 4.77 -6.80
CA THR A 188 19.12 5.74 -5.69
C THR A 188 18.45 5.14 -4.46
N GLU A 189 18.55 5.82 -3.30
CA GLU A 189 17.75 5.48 -2.11
C GLU A 189 16.24 5.58 -2.40
N SER A 190 15.82 6.52 -3.24
CA SER A 190 14.42 6.63 -3.67
C SER A 190 13.97 5.39 -4.46
N ASP A 191 14.83 4.83 -5.31
CA ASP A 191 14.52 3.57 -6.03
C ASP A 191 14.46 2.39 -5.05
N TYR A 192 15.29 2.37 -4.01
CA TYR A 192 15.26 1.37 -2.95
C TYR A 192 13.94 1.42 -2.17
N ASP A 193 13.52 2.61 -1.74
CA ASP A 193 12.33 2.81 -0.94
C ASP A 193 11.06 2.25 -1.60
N GLU A 194 10.96 2.30 -2.93
CA GLU A 194 9.82 1.74 -3.68
C GLU A 194 9.51 0.27 -3.32
N PHE A 195 10.53 -0.51 -2.94
CA PHE A 195 10.44 -1.94 -2.62
C PHE A 195 10.44 -2.25 -1.12
N PHE A 196 10.88 -1.31 -0.28
CA PHE A 196 11.18 -1.56 1.14
C PHE A 196 10.31 -0.79 2.13
N ILE A 197 9.62 0.28 1.71
CA ILE A 197 8.70 1.01 2.59
C ILE A 197 7.30 0.41 2.58
N SER A 198 6.58 0.56 3.69
CA SER A 198 5.21 0.04 3.81
C SER A 198 4.18 0.96 3.18
N ILE A 199 2.99 0.44 2.88
CA ILE A 199 1.85 1.29 2.44
C ILE A 199 1.56 2.35 3.52
N THR A 200 1.59 1.97 4.79
CA THR A 200 1.34 2.89 5.91
C THR A 200 2.40 3.99 5.97
N GLU A 201 3.67 3.68 5.71
CA GLU A 201 4.70 4.71 5.59
C GLU A 201 4.46 5.64 4.39
N LYS A 202 4.07 5.11 3.22
CA LYS A 202 3.66 5.94 2.08
C LYS A 202 2.49 6.85 2.44
N GLU A 203 1.50 6.35 3.18
CA GLU A 203 0.37 7.13 3.70
C GLU A 203 0.85 8.26 4.63
N ILE A 204 1.78 8.00 5.55
CA ILE A 204 2.32 9.01 6.49
C ILE A 204 3.17 10.07 5.76
N ILE A 205 4.05 9.64 4.85
CA ILE A 205 4.87 10.55 4.06
C ILE A 205 3.99 11.53 3.30
N ASN A 206 2.95 11.03 2.64
CA ASN A 206 2.05 11.87 1.88
C ASN A 206 1.09 12.65 2.78
N GLY A 207 0.50 12.03 3.79
CA GLY A 207 -0.52 12.63 4.65
C GLY A 207 0.00 13.66 5.65
N ILE A 208 1.21 13.45 6.19
CA ILE A 208 1.78 14.25 7.28
C ILE A 208 3.07 14.91 6.83
N LEU A 209 4.10 14.13 6.49
CA LEU A 209 5.47 14.66 6.35
C LEU A 209 5.63 15.62 5.16
N SER A 210 4.84 15.42 4.11
CA SER A 210 4.82 16.27 2.91
C SER A 210 3.74 17.36 2.97
N ALA A 211 2.91 17.39 4.01
CA ALA A 211 1.81 18.34 4.16
C ALA A 211 2.30 19.66 4.77
N LYS A 212 1.93 20.79 4.16
CA LYS A 212 2.34 22.14 4.63
C LYS A 212 1.64 22.55 5.94
N ASP A 213 0.46 22.01 6.19
CA ASP A 213 -0.46 22.33 7.29
C ASP A 213 -0.65 21.15 8.25
N ALA A 214 0.37 20.26 8.33
CA ALA A 214 0.31 19.03 9.11
C ALA A 214 -0.11 19.26 10.58
N ASN A 215 0.43 20.28 11.24
CA ASN A 215 0.15 20.59 12.64
C ASN A 215 -1.30 21.05 12.91
N GLU A 216 -1.99 21.54 11.88
CA GLU A 216 -3.37 22.05 11.99
C GLU A 216 -4.41 21.04 11.51
N ARG A 217 -4.02 20.17 10.56
CA ARG A 217 -4.94 19.31 9.82
C ARG A 217 -4.81 17.83 10.13
N THR A 218 -3.80 17.42 10.89
CA THR A 218 -3.53 15.99 11.11
C THR A 218 -3.52 15.62 12.58
N LEU A 219 -3.87 14.37 12.88
CA LEU A 219 -3.78 13.79 14.22
C LEU A 219 -2.97 12.50 14.17
N CYS A 220 -2.07 12.34 15.13
CA CYS A 220 -1.24 11.14 15.29
C CYS A 220 -1.45 10.55 16.68
N PHE A 221 -1.86 9.29 16.71
CA PHE A 221 -2.00 8.51 17.94
C PHE A 221 -0.96 7.40 17.94
N LEU A 222 -0.09 7.43 18.94
CA LEU A 222 0.96 6.44 19.15
C LEU A 222 0.57 5.54 20.32
N ARG A 223 0.56 4.22 20.09
CA ARG A 223 0.33 3.23 21.13
C ARG A 223 1.59 2.41 21.36
N GLU A 224 2.05 2.40 22.62
CA GLU A 224 3.10 1.51 23.10
C GLU A 224 2.45 0.27 23.77
N ILE A 225 2.91 -0.95 23.43
CA ILE A 225 2.43 -2.22 23.99
C ILE A 225 3.57 -2.70 24.89
N VAL A 226 3.42 -2.44 26.19
CA VAL A 226 4.51 -2.54 27.17
C VAL A 226 4.93 -4.01 27.40
N ASP A 227 4.03 -4.96 27.21
CA ASP A 227 4.19 -6.40 27.46
C ASP A 227 4.48 -7.23 26.19
N ILE A 228 4.74 -6.58 25.05
CA ILE A 228 4.92 -7.30 23.77
C ILE A 228 6.13 -8.24 23.73
N ARG A 229 7.09 -8.08 24.65
CA ARG A 229 8.29 -8.92 24.77
C ARG A 229 8.14 -10.07 25.76
N ASP A 230 7.04 -10.11 26.50
CA ASP A 230 6.79 -11.10 27.55
C ASP A 230 6.09 -12.36 27.00
N HIS A 231 5.88 -12.44 25.69
CA HIS A 231 5.20 -13.51 24.93
C HIS A 231 5.93 -13.81 23.62
#